data_AF-A0A7S2E003-F1
#
_entry.id   AF-A0A7S2E003-F1
#
_cell.length_a   1.000
_cell.length_b   1.000
_cell.length_c   1.000
_cell.angle_alpha   90.00
_cell.angle_beta   90.00
_cell.angle_gamma   90.00
#
_symmetry.space_group_name_H-M   'P 1'
#
loop_
_entity.id
_entity.type
_entity.pdbx_description
1 polymer ?
#
loop_
_entity_poly.entity_id
_entity_poly.type
_entity_poly.pdbx_seq_one_letter_code
_entity_poly.pdbx_strand_id
1 'polypeptide(L)'
;EARILQMLNQEFDPDDEHRIVRMLDFFVYRKHLCIAFELLSVNLYDVLRQNSFRGVSVALIRVLTEQLLKALRCLREAFVVHCDLKPENVLLVDMHHTRIKLIDFGFAKYADASGCMS
;
A
#
# COMPACT_ATOMS: atom_id res chain seq x y z
N GLU A 1 -6.80 10.52 0.25
CA GLU A 1 -6.45 9.49 -0.74
C GLU A 1 -5.95 10.01 -2.08
N ALA A 2 -6.80 10.35 -3.07
CA ALA A 2 -6.36 10.58 -4.47
C ALA A 2 -5.16 11.55 -4.63
N ARG A 3 -5.15 12.68 -3.92
CA ARG A 3 -4.02 13.64 -3.95
C ARG A 3 -2.71 13.06 -3.39
N ILE A 4 -2.81 12.32 -2.28
CA ILE A 4 -1.64 11.66 -1.67
C ILE A 4 -1.09 10.60 -2.62
N LEU A 5 -1.96 9.76 -3.18
CA LEU A 5 -1.55 8.72 -4.12
C LEU A 5 -0.97 9.29 -5.41
N GLN A 6 -1.55 10.37 -5.95
CA GLN A 6 -1.00 11.05 -7.11
C GLN A 6 0.43 11.55 -6.84
N MET A 7 0.64 12.25 -5.73
CA MET A 7 1.96 12.73 -5.32
C MET A 7 2.94 11.56 -5.13
N LEU A 8 2.54 10.50 -4.42
CA LEU A 8 3.39 9.34 -4.19
C LEU A 8 3.77 8.66 -5.52
N ASN A 9 2.80 8.43 -6.41
CA ASN A 9 3.04 7.77 -7.69
C ASN A 9 3.85 8.62 -8.67
N GLN A 10 3.82 9.95 -8.58
CA GLN A 10 4.49 10.84 -9.55
C GLN A 10 5.86 11.35 -9.06
N GLU A 11 6.00 11.61 -7.77
CA GLU A 11 7.18 12.31 -7.22
C GLU A 11 8.09 11.41 -6.41
N PHE A 12 7.54 10.43 -5.68
CA PHE A 12 8.31 9.59 -4.74
C PHE A 12 8.49 8.14 -5.20
N ASP A 13 7.63 7.66 -6.09
CA ASP A 13 7.71 6.32 -6.67
C ASP A 13 7.34 6.29 -8.16
N PRO A 14 7.95 7.13 -9.02
CA PRO A 14 7.62 7.22 -10.45
C PRO A 14 7.82 5.90 -11.21
N ASP A 15 8.76 5.06 -10.77
CA ASP A 15 9.16 3.82 -11.43
C ASP A 15 8.51 2.55 -10.86
N ASP A 16 7.53 2.71 -9.93
CA ASP A 16 6.79 1.60 -9.29
C ASP A 16 7.66 0.59 -8.53
N GLU A 17 8.67 1.07 -7.82
CA GLU A 17 9.63 0.24 -7.08
C GLU A 17 9.37 0.20 -5.57
N HIS A 18 8.61 1.16 -5.03
CA HIS A 18 8.38 1.34 -3.58
C HIS A 18 7.10 0.69 -3.07
N ARG A 19 6.45 -0.15 -3.88
CA ARG A 19 5.38 -1.05 -3.41
C ARG A 19 4.14 -0.28 -2.94
N ILE A 20 3.86 0.83 -3.58
CA ILE A 20 2.62 1.60 -3.42
C ILE A 20 1.71 1.25 -4.60
N VAL A 21 0.41 1.09 -4.35
CA VAL A 21 -0.58 0.88 -5.41
C VAL A 21 -0.54 1.99 -6.46
N ARG A 22 -0.67 1.63 -7.73
CA ARG A 22 -0.81 2.57 -8.84
C ARG A 22 -2.25 3.03 -8.95
N MET A 23 -2.46 4.34 -8.80
CA MET A 23 -3.69 5.01 -9.22
C MET A 23 -3.61 5.27 -10.72
N LEU A 24 -4.55 4.70 -11.48
CA LEU A 24 -4.61 4.82 -12.93
C LEU A 24 -5.42 6.04 -13.36
N ASP A 25 -6.51 6.32 -12.65
CA ASP A 25 -7.41 7.44 -12.95
C ASP A 25 -8.23 7.81 -11.70
N PHE A 26 -8.77 9.03 -11.68
CA PHE A 26 -9.79 9.43 -10.72
C PHE A 26 -10.78 10.39 -11.38
N PHE A 27 -12.07 10.20 -11.09
CA PHE A 27 -13.13 11.02 -11.65
C PHE A 27 -14.33 11.10 -10.71
N VAL A 28 -15.21 12.08 -10.92
CA VAL A 28 -16.46 12.19 -10.18
C VAL A 28 -17.60 11.71 -11.06
N TYR A 29 -18.30 10.67 -10.60
CA TYR A 29 -19.49 10.15 -11.28
C TYR A 29 -20.67 10.12 -10.30
N ARG A 30 -21.79 10.75 -10.69
CA ARG A 30 -23.02 10.84 -9.86
C ARG A 30 -22.76 11.29 -8.41
N LYS A 31 -21.91 12.31 -8.22
CA LYS A 31 -21.49 12.85 -6.91
C LYS A 31 -20.63 11.90 -6.05
N HIS A 32 -20.16 10.78 -6.60
CA HIS A 32 -19.18 9.91 -5.95
C HIS A 32 -17.80 10.11 -6.58
N LEU A 33 -16.77 10.27 -5.76
CA LEU A 33 -15.39 10.17 -6.20
C LEU A 33 -15.09 8.70 -6.48
N CYS A 34 -14.69 8.41 -7.72
CA CYS A 34 -14.25 7.10 -8.17
C CYS A 34 -12.75 7.16 -8.41
N ILE A 35 -12.03 6.15 -7.93
CA ILE A 35 -10.59 6.01 -8.11
C ILE A 35 -10.35 4.64 -8.73
N ALA A 36 -9.66 4.61 -9.87
CA ALA A 36 -9.27 3.40 -10.56
C ALA A 36 -7.83 3.04 -10.19
N PHE A 37 -7.60 1.79 -9.85
CA PHE A 37 -6.29 1.26 -9.49
C PHE A 37 -5.86 0.15 -10.45
N GLU A 38 -4.57 -0.15 -10.45
CA GLU A 38 -4.10 -1.43 -11.00
C GLU A 38 -4.79 -2.61 -10.31
N LEU A 39 -5.05 -3.69 -11.06
CA LEU A 39 -5.61 -4.89 -10.48
C LEU A 39 -4.51 -5.68 -9.76
N LEU A 40 -4.72 -5.92 -8.47
CA LEU A 40 -3.86 -6.76 -7.64
C LEU A 40 -4.59 -8.07 -7.28
N SER A 41 -3.87 -8.97 -6.62
CA SER A 41 -4.37 -10.25 -6.15
C SER A 41 -4.90 -10.15 -4.71
N VAL A 42 -4.94 -11.26 -3.98
CA VAL A 42 -5.43 -11.35 -2.61
C VAL A 42 -4.56 -10.57 -1.61
N ASN A 43 -5.20 -10.13 -0.53
CA ASN A 43 -4.52 -9.52 0.61
C ASN A 43 -3.86 -10.58 1.52
N LEU A 44 -2.94 -10.14 2.40
CA LEU A 44 -2.23 -11.04 3.29
C LEU A 44 -3.13 -11.69 4.36
N TYR A 45 -4.25 -11.07 4.73
CA TYR A 45 -5.23 -11.71 5.61
C TYR A 45 -5.82 -12.97 4.98
N ASP A 46 -6.21 -12.89 3.71
CA ASP A 46 -6.75 -14.01 2.95
C ASP A 46 -5.70 -15.09 2.72
N VAL A 47 -4.42 -14.74 2.55
CA VAL A 47 -3.30 -15.70 2.51
C VAL A 47 -3.22 -16.48 3.82
N LEU A 48 -3.30 -15.82 4.97
CA LEU A 48 -3.30 -16.48 6.28
C LEU A 48 -4.52 -17.39 6.45
N ARG A 49 -5.70 -16.93 6.01
CA ARG A 49 -6.94 -17.70 6.06
C ARG A 49 -6.86 -18.95 5.19
N GLN A 50 -6.33 -18.85 3.97
CA GLN A 50 -6.12 -20.00 3.08
C GLN A 50 -5.16 -21.01 3.68
N ASN A 51 -4.16 -20.55 4.45
CA ASN A 51 -3.28 -21.43 5.21
C ASN A 51 -3.85 -21.87 6.57
N SER A 52 -5.17 -21.75 6.78
CA SER A 52 -5.85 -22.13 8.02
C SER A 52 -5.23 -21.52 9.28
N PHE A 53 -4.69 -20.30 9.16
CA PHE A 53 -4.00 -19.57 10.22
C PHE A 53 -2.84 -20.32 10.88
N ARG A 54 -2.22 -21.28 10.19
CA ARG A 54 -1.05 -22.02 10.69
C ARG A 54 0.26 -21.21 10.68
N GLY A 55 0.16 -19.90 10.44
CA GLY A 55 1.31 -19.01 10.24
C GLY A 55 1.92 -19.15 8.85
N VAL A 56 3.07 -18.51 8.63
CA VAL A 56 3.85 -18.64 7.40
C VAL A 56 5.33 -18.82 7.77
N SER A 57 6.16 -19.28 6.82
CA SER A 57 7.58 -19.50 7.10
C SER A 57 8.28 -18.18 7.45
N VAL A 58 9.27 -18.24 8.35
CA VAL A 58 10.10 -17.06 8.71
C VAL A 58 10.78 -16.45 7.48
N ALA A 59 11.16 -17.28 6.51
CA ALA A 59 11.69 -16.83 5.24
C ALA A 59 10.69 -15.94 4.48
N LEU A 60 9.41 -16.33 4.42
CA LEU A 60 8.37 -15.51 3.80
C LEU A 60 8.12 -14.23 4.59
N ILE A 61 8.06 -14.29 5.92
CA ILE A 61 7.91 -13.11 6.78
C ILE A 61 9.01 -12.09 6.47
N ARG A 62 10.27 -12.54 6.40
CA ARG A 62 11.41 -11.68 6.08
C ARG A 62 11.24 -10.99 4.73
N VAL A 63 10.92 -11.76 3.69
CA VAL A 63 10.73 -11.25 2.32
C VAL A 63 9.58 -10.24 2.27
N LEU A 64 8.44 -10.50 2.92
CA LEU A 64 7.31 -9.56 2.96
C LEU A 64 7.65 -8.30 3.77
N THR A 65 8.35 -8.45 4.89
CA THR A 65 8.76 -7.32 5.74
C THR A 65 9.72 -6.39 5.02
N GLU A 66 10.71 -6.93 4.31
CA GLU A 66 11.65 -6.13 3.51
C GLU A 66 10.91 -5.30 2.45
N GLN A 67 9.87 -5.85 1.83
CA GLN A 67 9.05 -5.14 0.84
C GLN A 67 8.15 -4.08 1.47
N LEU A 68 7.53 -4.39 2.61
CA LEU A 68 6.69 -3.42 3.33
C LEU A 68 7.52 -2.24 3.83
N LEU A 69 8.75 -2.48 4.30
CA LEU A 69 9.67 -1.43 4.70
C LEU A 69 10.06 -0.51 3.54
N LYS A 70 10.10 -1.00 2.29
CA LYS A 70 10.30 -0.13 1.12
C LYS A 70 9.15 0.87 0.94
N ALA A 71 7.90 0.40 1.09
CA ALA A 71 6.74 1.29 1.07
C ALA A 71 6.79 2.31 2.21
N LEU A 72 7.03 1.84 3.44
CA LEU A 72 7.09 2.73 4.61
C LEU A 72 8.23 3.75 4.52
N ARG A 73 9.36 3.39 3.91
CA ARG A 73 10.45 4.35 3.65
C ARG A 73 10.03 5.45 2.67
N CYS A 74 9.36 5.08 1.57
CA CYS A 74 8.82 6.04 0.62
C CYS A 74 7.82 6.99 1.28
N LEU A 75 6.89 6.46 2.09
CA LEU A 75 5.94 7.28 2.85
C LEU A 75 6.64 8.25 3.80
N ARG A 76 7.69 7.80 4.49
CA ARG A 76 8.49 8.66 5.37
C ARG A 76 9.15 9.80 4.61
N GLU A 77 9.74 9.53 3.45
CA GLU A 77 10.38 10.56 2.60
C GLU A 77 9.36 11.58 2.10
N ALA A 78 8.12 11.14 1.84
CA ALA A 78 6.99 11.99 1.46
C ALA A 78 6.29 12.68 2.65
N PHE A 79 6.77 12.50 3.88
CA PHE A 79 6.10 12.94 5.11
C PHE A 79 4.63 12.48 5.20
N VAL A 80 4.35 11.24 4.82
CA VAL A 80 3.01 10.63 4.85
C VAL A 80 2.96 9.52 5.91
N VAL A 81 1.86 9.49 6.65
CA VAL A 81 1.49 8.39 7.55
C VAL A 81 0.25 7.71 6.98
N HIS A 82 0.30 6.39 6.83
CA HIS A 82 -0.82 5.59 6.28
C HIS A 82 -2.04 5.52 7.21
N CYS A 83 -1.80 5.50 8.52
CA CYS A 83 -2.78 5.40 9.61
C CYS A 83 -3.62 4.11 9.69
N ASP A 84 -3.71 3.28 8.64
CA ASP A 84 -4.47 2.02 8.65
C ASP A 84 -3.67 0.82 8.13
N LEU A 85 -2.46 0.58 8.67
CA LEU A 85 -1.61 -0.52 8.23
C LEU A 85 -2.05 -1.84 8.90
N LYS A 86 -2.55 -2.77 8.08
CA LYS A 86 -3.05 -4.09 8.49
C LYS A 86 -2.92 -5.10 7.33
N PRO A 87 -2.99 -6.42 7.58
CA PRO A 87 -2.82 -7.44 6.54
C PRO A 87 -3.79 -7.31 5.36
N GLU A 88 -5.00 -6.78 5.58
CA GLU A 88 -6.02 -6.52 4.58
C GLU A 88 -5.59 -5.44 3.57
N ASN A 89 -4.74 -4.50 4.00
CA ASN A 89 -4.27 -3.39 3.19
C ASN A 89 -2.91 -3.68 2.53
N VAL A 90 -2.46 -4.94 2.54
CA VAL A 90 -1.25 -5.39 1.84
C VAL A 90 -1.64 -6.49 0.88
N LEU A 91 -1.58 -6.21 -0.42
CA LEU A 91 -2.00 -7.14 -1.48
C LEU A 91 -0.80 -7.73 -2.20
N LEU A 92 -0.94 -8.99 -2.61
CA LEU A 92 -0.03 -9.60 -3.57
C LEU A 92 -0.24 -8.97 -4.95
N VAL A 93 0.84 -8.73 -5.68
CA VAL A 93 0.78 -8.32 -7.09
C VAL A 93 0.18 -9.44 -7.93
N ASP A 94 0.62 -10.67 -7.69
CA ASP A 94 0.15 -11.86 -8.38
C ASP A 94 0.31 -13.08 -7.46
N MET A 95 -0.32 -14.21 -7.79
CA MET A 95 -0.26 -15.44 -6.98
C MET A 95 1.03 -16.25 -7.15
N HIS A 96 1.84 -15.91 -8.15
CA HIS A 96 3.02 -16.69 -8.52
C HIS A 96 4.29 -16.17 -7.82
N HIS A 97 4.31 -14.89 -7.46
CA HIS A 97 5.43 -14.22 -6.83
C HIS A 97 5.03 -13.66 -5.45
N THR A 98 5.99 -13.56 -4.55
CA THR A 98 5.81 -12.97 -3.21
C THR A 98 5.86 -11.44 -3.22
N ARG A 99 5.55 -10.81 -4.36
CA ARG A 99 5.57 -9.35 -4.50
C ARG A 99 4.32 -8.75 -3.89
N ILE A 100 4.49 -7.79 -2.99
CA ILE A 100 3.38 -7.04 -2.38
C ILE A 100 3.34 -5.57 -2.80
N LYS A 101 2.15 -4.98 -2.65
CA LYS A 101 1.91 -3.53 -2.62
C LYS A 101 0.99 -3.15 -1.45
N LEU A 102 1.26 -1.99 -0.87
CA LEU A 102 0.44 -1.33 0.14
C LEU A 102 -0.70 -0.56 -0.57
N ILE A 103 -1.92 -0.74 -0.09
CA ILE A 103 -3.15 -0.14 -0.62
C ILE A 103 -3.89 0.66 0.47
N ASP A 104 -4.98 1.31 0.08
CA ASP A 104 -5.96 1.97 0.97
C ASP A 104 -5.39 3.17 1.75
N PHE A 105 -5.21 4.27 1.02
CA PHE A 105 -4.75 5.54 1.57
C PHE A 105 -5.93 6.44 1.97
N GLY A 106 -7.08 5.84 2.29
CA GLY A 106 -8.29 6.52 2.72
C GLY A 106 -8.10 7.31 4.02
N PHE A 107 -7.30 6.77 4.94
CA PHE A 107 -6.98 7.39 6.24
C PHE A 107 -5.63 8.09 6.29
N ALA A 108 -4.87 8.08 5.18
CA ALA A 108 -3.53 8.62 5.15
C ALA A 108 -3.50 10.15 5.32
N LYS A 109 -2.46 10.66 5.98
CA LYS A 109 -2.27 12.08 6.30
C LYS A 109 -0.81 12.49 6.16
N TYR A 110 -0.60 13.79 5.94
CA TYR A 110 0.72 14.37 6.06
C TYR A 110 1.13 14.46 7.54
N ALA A 111 2.39 14.14 7.83
CA ALA A 111 3.01 14.41 9.12
C ALA A 111 3.61 15.82 9.13
N ASP A 112 3.62 16.46 10.30
CA ASP A 112 4.37 17.69 10.49
C ASP A 112 5.89 17.43 10.55
N ALA A 113 6.70 18.49 10.48
CA ALA A 113 8.16 18.41 10.53
C ALA A 113 8.73 17.83 11.84
N SER A 114 7.90 17.70 12.88
CA SER A 114 8.21 17.05 14.16
C SER A 114 7.79 15.58 14.24
N GLY A 115 7.13 15.04 13.21
CA GLY A 115 6.54 13.70 13.21
C GLY A 115 5.24 13.59 14.00
N CYS A 116 4.68 14.71 14.44
CA CYS A 116 3.34 14.80 15.04
C CYS A 116 2.27 14.95 13.95
N MET A 117 1.06 14.47 14.25
CA MET A 117 -0.07 14.55 13.32
C MET A 117 -0.66 15.97 13.34
N SER A 118 -0.81 16.58 12.16
CA SER A 118 -1.59 17.83 11.96
C SER A 118 -3.08 17.56 11.77
#